data_AF-A0A967R4H8-F1
#
_entry.id   AF-A0A967R4H8-F1
#
_cell.length_a   1.000
_cell.length_b   1.000
_cell.length_c   1.000
_cell.angle_alpha   90.00
_cell.angle_beta   90.00
_cell.angle_gamma   90.00
#
_symmetry.space_group_name_H-M   'P 1'
#
loop_
_entity.id
_entity.type
_entity.pdbx_description
1 polymer ?
#
loop_
_entity_poly.entity_id
_entity_poly.type
_entity_poly.pdbx_seq_one_letter_code
_entity_poly.pdbx_strand_id
1 'polypeptide(L)' 'MITLARRALVAIGVGIAVAAAIRVRGSGGVPPQKGGWRELEGDDLR' A
#
# COMPACT_ATOMS: atom_id res chain seq x y z
N MET A 1 -4.20 31.19 -19.30
CA MET A 1 -2.93 30.47 -19.08
C MET A 1 -2.64 30.21 -17.60
N ILE A 2 -2.66 31.23 -16.72
CA ILE A 2 -2.39 31.07 -15.27
C ILE A 2 -3.36 30.10 -14.57
N THR A 3 -4.63 30.06 -14.98
CA THR A 3 -5.64 29.15 -14.40
C THR A 3 -5.37 27.68 -14.70
N LEU A 4 -4.85 27.35 -15.90
CA LEU A 4 -4.49 25.99 -16.28
C LEU A 4 -3.24 25.54 -15.51
N ALA A 5 -2.22 26.39 -15.43
CA ALA A 5 -1.01 26.13 -14.64
C ALA A 5 -1.33 25.92 -13.15
N ARG A 6 -2.20 26.75 -12.58
CA ARG A 6 -2.68 26.60 -11.20
C ARG A 6 -3.38 25.26 -10.98
N ARG A 7 -4.27 24.86 -11.90
CA ARG A 7 -4.97 23.56 -11.81
C ARG A 7 -4.01 22.39 -11.92
N ALA A 8 -3.03 22.46 -12.82
CA ALA A 8 -2.00 21.43 -12.95
C ALA A 8 -1.16 21.28 -11.67
N LEU A 9 -0.72 22.40 -11.08
CA LEU A 9 0.02 22.39 -9.81
C LEU A 9 -0.80 21.80 -8.66
N VAL A 10 -2.09 22.14 -8.57
CA VAL A 10 -2.99 21.56 -7.57
C VAL A 10 -3.16 20.06 -7.78
N ALA A 11 -3.39 19.61 -9.02
CA ALA A 11 -3.56 18.19 -9.33
C ALA A 11 -2.30 17.37 -8.99
N ILE A 12 -1.12 17.88 -9.36
CA ILE A 12 0.17 17.26 -9.02
C ILE A 12 0.36 17.21 -7.50
N GLY A 13 0.10 18.32 -6.80
CA GLY A 13 0.23 18.41 -5.34
C GLY A 13 -0.69 17.41 -4.61
N VAL A 14 -1.95 17.28 -5.05
CA VAL A 14 -2.88 16.30 -4.49
C VAL A 14 -2.41 14.87 -4.75
N GLY A 15 -1.92 14.57 -5.96
CA GLY A 15 -1.39 13.24 -6.29
C GLY A 15 -0.20 12.86 -5.40
N ILE A 16 0.75 13.77 -5.21
CA ILE A 16 1.90 13.58 -4.31
C ILE A 16 1.42 13.36 -2.88
N ALA A 17 0.48 14.16 -2.38
CA ALA A 17 -0.03 14.04 -1.01
C ALA A 17 -0.70 12.69 -0.76
N VAL A 18 -1.53 12.21 -1.70
CA VAL A 18 -2.18 10.90 -1.61
C VAL A 18 -1.16 9.78 -1.64
N ALA A 19 -0.20 9.82 -2.58
CA ALA A 19 0.86 8.82 -2.68
C ALA A 19 1.70 8.76 -1.39
N ALA A 20 2.04 9.92 -0.82
CA ALA A 20 2.75 10.00 0.45
C ALA A 20 1.93 9.41 1.61
N ALA A 21 0.63 9.72 1.67
CA ALA A 21 -0.26 9.16 2.70
C ALA A 21 -0.35 7.63 2.61
N ILE A 22 -0.48 7.07 1.40
CA ILE A 22 -0.46 5.63 1.16
C ILE A 22 0.90 5.05 1.56
N ARG A 23 2.01 5.70 1.20
CA ARG A 23 3.37 5.25 1.52
C ARG A 23 3.59 5.16 3.03
N VAL A 24 3.19 6.19 3.79
CA VAL A 24 3.34 6.25 5.24
C VAL A 24 2.42 5.26 5.96
N ARG A 25 1.18 5.05 5.47
CA ARG A 25 0.26 4.04 6.04
C ARG A 25 0.62 2.61 5.65
N GLY A 26 1.11 2.41 4.43
CA GLY A 26 1.49 1.11 3.87
C GLY A 26 2.88 0.65 4.28
N SER A 27 3.67 1.48 4.95
CA SER A 27 4.99 1.12 5.47
C SER A 27 4.97 0.40 6.83
N GLY A 28 3.82 -0.15 7.24
CA GLY A 28 3.65 -0.94 8.48
C GLY A 28 4.46 -2.25 8.55
N GLY A 29 5.49 -2.38 7.72
CA GLY A 29 6.32 -3.57 7.56
C GLY A 29 5.84 -4.48 6.42
N VAL A 30 6.74 -5.34 5.95
CA VAL A 30 6.30 -6.57 5.27
C VAL A 30 5.51 -7.33 6.33
N PRO A 31 4.23 -7.70 6.09
CA PRO A 31 3.48 -8.49 7.05
C PRO A 31 4.35 -9.70 7.42
N PRO A 32 4.56 -9.98 8.71
CA PRO A 32 5.42 -11.08 9.11
C PRO A 32 4.95 -12.32 8.37
N GLN A 33 5.79 -12.84 7.47
CA GLN A 33 5.59 -14.14 6.83
C GLN A 33 5.91 -15.21 7.88
N LYS A 34 5.17 -15.20 8.98
CA LYS A 34 5.21 -16.20 10.02
C LYS A 34 3.98 -17.07 9.82
N GLY A 35 4.24 -18.33 9.51
CA GLY A 35 3.23 -19.26 9.00
C GLY A 35 3.69 -19.78 7.64
N GLY A 36 4.49 -20.84 7.67
CA GLY A 36 4.71 -21.68 6.51
C GLY A 36 3.54 -22.66 6.36
N TRP A 37 3.50 -23.33 5.22
CA TRP A 37 2.70 -24.54 5.10
C TRP A 37 3.29 -25.59 6.03
N ARG A 38 2.53 -25.99 7.06
CA ARG A 38 2.83 -27.19 7.83
C ARG A 38 2.28 -28.37 7.02
N GLU A 39 3.06 -29.42 6.89
CA GLU A 39 2.55 -30.69 6.40
C GLU A 39 1.41 -31.17 7.32
N LEU A 40 0.26 -31.46 6.73
CA LEU A 40 -0.88 -32.03 7.45
C LEU A 40 -0.63 -33.53 7.59
N GLU A 41 -0.60 -34.03 8.82
CA GLU A 41 -0.46 -35.47 9.08
C GLU A 41 -1.83 -36.15 9.14
N GLY A 42 -1.85 -37.49 9.08
CA GLY A 42 -3.04 -38.30 8.79
C GLY A 42 -4.38 -37.91 9.45
N ASP A 43 -4.36 -37.45 10.70
CA ASP A 43 -5.58 -37.01 11.41
C ASP A 43 -6.01 -35.57 11.04
N ASP A 44 -5.08 -34.71 10.64
CA ASP A 44 -5.37 -33.35 10.13
C ASP A 44 -6.01 -33.40 8.72
N LEU A 45 -5.92 -34.53 8.02
CA LEU A 45 -6.46 -34.75 6.68
C LEU A 45 -7.90 -35.28 6.67
N ARG A 46 -8.48 -35.60 7.83
CA ARG A 46 -9.71 -36.38 7.95
C ARG A 46 -10.98 -35.54 8.11
#